data_AF-A0A9J7HJ36-F1
#
_entry.id   AF-A0A9J7HJ36-F1
#
_cell.length_a   1.000
_cell.length_b   1.000
_cell.length_c   1.000
_cell.angle_alpha   90.00
_cell.angle_beta   90.00
_cell.angle_gamma   90.00
#
_symmetry.space_group_name_H-M   'P 1'
#
loop_
_entity.id
_entity.type
_entity.pdbx_description
1 polymer ?
#
loop_
_entity_poly.entity_id
_entity_poly.type
_entity_poly.pdbx_seq_one_letter_code
_entity_poly.pdbx_strand_id
1 'polypeptide(L)'
;MYGLSAKMAIILAFSDSICKYVSNHATFSSDILFSLNAHPGASVYDLTSDISRHPFVEPDLVFVHVGTNCLPMHRPLSRTLDDFSFLISVTKSRFPSASVVISSILPRFDSEVYDRRRSELNSHLLHLCSRQGVFFLDNGSRARRAMFSVDGLHLSRAGNISYAKYLSFSLSHYLQLHRRNCQHRFTLRGEEWPGLGTDGGSGRRTRSIQERSRSQGSTRDRWSGLG
;
A
#
# COMPACT_ATOMS: atom_id res chain seq x y z
N MET A 1 -0.27 -16.95 -37.10
CA MET A 1 -0.43 -16.63 -35.67
C MET A 1 0.53 -15.50 -35.33
N TYR A 2 0.06 -14.26 -35.28
CA TYR A 2 0.89 -13.14 -34.83
C TYR A 2 0.92 -13.20 -33.30
N GLY A 3 2.08 -13.50 -32.72
CA GLY A 3 2.29 -13.45 -31.28
C GLY A 3 1.95 -12.06 -30.78
N LEU A 4 1.07 -11.97 -29.78
CA LEU A 4 0.80 -10.73 -29.06
C LEU A 4 2.14 -10.20 -28.54
N SER A 5 2.61 -9.09 -29.12
CA SER A 5 3.74 -8.34 -28.58
C SER A 5 3.39 -7.98 -27.14
N ALA A 6 4.18 -8.43 -26.17
CA ALA A 6 3.94 -8.15 -24.77
C ALA A 6 3.94 -6.62 -24.59
N LYS A 7 2.82 -6.06 -24.12
CA LYS A 7 2.73 -4.62 -23.83
C LYS A 7 3.84 -4.28 -22.82
N MET A 8 4.69 -3.32 -23.18
CA MET A 8 5.68 -2.76 -22.27
C MET A 8 5.00 -2.18 -21.03
N ALA A 9 5.44 -2.56 -19.83
CA ALA A 9 5.07 -1.89 -18.59
C ALA A 9 5.97 -0.70 -18.36
N ILE A 10 5.40 0.41 -17.89
CA ILE A 10 6.16 1.60 -17.51
C ILE A 10 6.05 1.79 -15.99
N ILE A 11 7.20 1.78 -15.32
CA ILE A 11 7.35 2.15 -13.91
C ILE A 11 8.01 3.53 -13.84
N LEU A 12 7.34 4.48 -13.19
CA LEU A 12 7.96 5.73 -12.77
C LEU A 12 8.24 5.69 -11.27
N ALA A 13 9.50 5.87 -10.92
CA ALA A 13 9.94 5.94 -9.54
C ALA A 13 10.28 7.39 -9.16
N PHE A 14 9.79 7.84 -8.00
CA PHE A 14 10.16 9.11 -7.38
C PHE A 14 10.80 8.82 -6.02
N SER A 15 11.98 9.37 -5.77
CA SER A 15 12.67 9.09 -4.52
C SER A 15 13.58 10.22 -4.02
N ASP A 16 14.00 10.11 -2.77
CA ASP A 16 15.11 10.87 -2.19
C ASP A 16 16.48 10.25 -2.51
N SER A 17 17.51 10.55 -1.69
CA SER A 17 18.87 10.05 -1.88
C SER A 17 19.01 8.54 -1.69
N ILE A 18 18.05 7.85 -1.05
CA ILE A 18 18.17 6.43 -0.72
C ILE A 18 18.14 5.55 -1.98
N CYS A 19 17.28 5.87 -2.95
CA CYS A 19 17.14 5.06 -4.15
C CYS A 19 17.99 5.54 -5.34
N LYS A 20 18.83 6.58 -5.21
CA LYS A 20 19.52 7.21 -6.36
C LYS A 20 20.39 6.27 -7.20
N TYR A 21 20.81 5.12 -6.66
CA TYR A 21 21.61 4.12 -7.36
C TYR A 21 20.83 2.88 -7.77
N VAL A 22 19.51 2.84 -7.56
CA VAL A 22 18.67 1.68 -7.91
C VAL A 22 18.73 1.42 -9.41
N SER A 23 18.66 2.44 -10.27
CA SER A 23 18.74 2.28 -11.73
C SER A 23 20.03 1.60 -12.21
N ASN A 24 21.11 1.67 -11.43
CA ASN A 24 22.40 1.08 -11.80
C ASN A 24 22.48 -0.42 -11.51
N HIS A 25 21.56 -0.95 -10.71
CA HIS A 25 21.64 -2.29 -10.14
C HIS A 25 20.34 -3.08 -10.23
N ALA A 26 19.21 -2.41 -10.43
CA ALA A 26 17.92 -3.04 -10.63
C ALA A 26 17.94 -3.83 -11.95
N THR A 27 17.40 -5.03 -11.91
CA THR A 27 17.23 -5.87 -13.10
C THR A 27 15.75 -6.11 -13.27
N PHE A 28 15.20 -5.53 -14.33
CA PHE A 28 13.83 -5.74 -14.77
C PHE A 28 13.84 -6.61 -16.03
N SER A 29 12.74 -7.32 -16.29
CA SER A 29 12.54 -8.01 -17.56
C SER A 29 12.46 -7.01 -18.72
N SER A 30 12.75 -7.46 -19.94
CA SER A 30 12.77 -6.60 -21.13
C SER A 30 11.42 -5.96 -21.46
N ASP A 31 10.33 -6.47 -20.90
CA ASP A 31 8.97 -5.94 -21.02
C ASP A 31 8.62 -4.90 -19.94
N ILE A 32 9.58 -4.45 -19.14
CA ILE A 32 9.43 -3.38 -18.13
C ILE A 32 10.43 -2.26 -18.39
N LEU A 33 9.92 -1.06 -18.65
CA LEU A 33 10.69 0.18 -18.66
C LEU A 33 10.63 0.83 -17.28
N PHE A 34 11.78 1.00 -16.63
CA PHE A 34 11.90 1.64 -15.33
C PHE A 34 12.59 3.01 -15.47
N SER A 35 11.93 4.07 -15.03
CA SER A 35 12.50 5.42 -14.97
C SER A 35 12.54 5.90 -13.52
N LEU A 36 13.70 6.41 -13.08
CA LEU A 36 13.93 6.88 -11.71
C LEU A 36 14.20 8.38 -11.69
N ASN A 37 13.36 9.10 -10.95
CA ASN A 37 13.54 10.50 -10.59
C ASN A 37 13.98 10.57 -9.11
N ALA A 38 15.28 10.70 -8.87
CA ALA A 38 15.85 10.76 -7.52
C ALA A 38 16.31 12.19 -7.18
N HIS A 39 15.84 12.72 -6.05
CA HIS A 39 16.08 14.08 -5.59
C HIS A 39 16.76 14.05 -4.21
N PRO A 40 18.10 14.11 -4.14
CA PRO A 40 18.82 14.04 -2.88
C PRO A 40 18.35 15.08 -1.86
N GLY A 41 18.08 14.65 -0.62
CA GLY A 41 17.61 15.53 0.46
C GLY A 41 16.13 15.89 0.40
N ALA A 42 15.39 15.42 -0.60
CA ALA A 42 13.99 15.78 -0.77
C ALA A 42 13.10 15.29 0.39
N SER A 43 12.15 16.14 0.74
CA SER A 43 11.03 15.84 1.63
C SER A 43 9.83 15.29 0.84
N VAL A 44 8.78 14.88 1.56
CA VAL A 44 7.50 14.47 0.95
C VAL A 44 6.89 15.61 0.13
N TYR A 45 7.02 16.86 0.59
CA TYR A 45 6.52 18.04 -0.10
C TYR A 45 7.25 18.26 -1.44
N ASP A 46 8.57 18.15 -1.45
CA ASP A 46 9.39 18.36 -2.65
C ASP A 46 9.00 17.34 -3.75
N LEU A 47 8.90 16.06 -3.38
CA LEU A 47 8.46 15.02 -4.32
C LEU A 47 7.02 15.24 -4.79
N THR A 48 6.13 15.78 -3.96
CA THR A 48 4.76 16.11 -4.37
C THR A 48 4.78 17.17 -5.48
N SER A 49 5.60 18.20 -5.31
CA SER A 49 5.79 19.25 -6.32
C SER A 49 6.38 18.67 -7.61
N ASP A 50 7.36 17.77 -7.51
CA ASP A 50 7.98 17.14 -8.68
C ASP A 50 6.99 16.24 -9.43
N ILE A 51 6.21 15.42 -8.71
CA ILE A 51 5.15 14.59 -9.30
C ILE A 51 4.11 15.47 -10.02
N SER A 52 3.66 16.57 -9.40
CA SER A 52 2.66 17.45 -10.00
C SER A 52 3.13 18.10 -11.32
N ARG A 53 4.45 18.31 -11.46
CA ARG A 53 5.07 18.95 -12.62
C ARG A 53 5.65 17.96 -13.62
N HIS A 54 5.70 16.67 -13.27
CA HIS A 54 6.29 15.64 -14.12
C HIS A 54 5.58 15.61 -15.48
N PRO A 55 6.30 15.53 -16.62
CA PRO A 55 5.70 15.48 -17.96
C PRO A 55 4.59 14.44 -18.08
N PHE A 56 3.64 14.69 -18.99
CA PHE A 56 2.54 13.76 -19.23
C PHE A 56 3.08 12.45 -19.82
N VAL A 57 2.92 11.39 -19.06
CA VAL A 57 3.20 10.00 -19.42
C VAL A 57 2.15 9.13 -18.71
N GLU A 58 1.81 7.99 -19.29
CA GLU A 58 0.84 7.05 -18.71
C GLU A 58 1.56 5.81 -18.16
N PRO A 59 2.09 5.86 -16.92
CA PRO A 59 2.72 4.69 -16.33
C PRO A 59 1.68 3.64 -15.93
N ASP A 60 2.08 2.36 -15.96
CA ASP A 60 1.28 1.30 -15.35
C ASP A 60 1.47 1.30 -13.82
N LEU A 61 2.62 1.79 -13.33
CA LEU A 61 2.93 1.88 -11.91
C LEU A 61 3.75 3.13 -11.56
N VAL A 62 3.38 3.78 -10.47
CA VAL A 62 4.16 4.83 -9.81
C VAL A 62 4.67 4.32 -8.47
N PHE A 63 6.00 4.29 -8.31
CA PHE A 63 6.67 3.92 -7.08
C PHE A 63 7.20 5.18 -6.38
N VAL A 64 6.94 5.33 -5.09
CA VAL A 64 7.44 6.46 -4.30
C VAL A 64 8.21 5.97 -3.09
N HIS A 65 9.44 6.46 -2.91
CA HIS A 65 10.23 6.23 -1.70
C HIS A 65 10.81 7.54 -1.17
N VAL A 66 10.28 8.02 -0.05
CA VAL A 66 10.69 9.27 0.59
C VAL A 66 10.33 9.23 2.06
N GLY A 67 10.86 10.18 2.83
CA GLY A 67 10.37 10.49 4.17
C GLY A 67 11.45 10.51 5.23
N THR A 68 12.64 9.96 4.96
CA THR A 68 13.75 9.98 5.93
C THR A 68 14.16 11.41 6.32
N ASN A 69 14.07 12.35 5.38
CA ASN A 69 14.37 13.77 5.59
C ASN A 69 13.25 14.52 6.35
N CYS A 70 12.10 13.89 6.58
CA CYS A 70 10.99 14.46 7.36
C CYS A 70 10.99 13.98 8.82
N LEU A 71 11.88 13.07 9.19
CA LEU A 71 12.00 12.52 10.54
C LEU A 71 12.53 13.48 11.61
N PRO A 72 13.33 14.54 11.31
CA PRO A 72 13.82 15.45 12.33
C PRO A 72 12.73 16.00 13.27
N MET A 73 13.08 16.15 14.55
CA MET A 73 12.14 16.38 15.66
C MET A 73 11.35 17.70 15.59
N HIS A 74 11.80 18.66 14.81
CA HIS A 74 11.16 19.98 14.71
C HIS A 74 9.78 19.95 14.02
N ARG A 75 9.40 18.82 13.40
CA ARG A 75 8.11 18.64 12.75
C ARG A 75 7.32 17.48 13.37
N PRO A 76 6.04 17.64 13.73
CA PRO A 76 5.21 16.51 14.18
C PRO A 76 4.99 15.47 13.08
N LEU A 77 4.98 14.18 13.43
CA LEU A 77 4.73 13.10 12.46
C LEU A 77 3.36 13.18 11.81
N SER A 78 2.35 13.71 12.51
CA SER A 78 1.01 13.96 11.95
C SER A 78 1.07 14.87 10.72
N ARG A 79 1.91 15.92 10.74
CA ARG A 79 2.10 16.80 9.59
C ARG A 79 2.79 16.10 8.43
N THR A 80 3.75 15.21 8.71
CA THR A 80 4.36 14.37 7.66
C THR A 80 3.32 13.40 7.08
N LEU A 81 2.43 12.85 7.89
CA LEU A 81 1.36 11.97 7.43
C LEU A 81 0.33 12.71 6.57
N ASP A 82 -0.01 13.95 6.92
CA ASP A 82 -0.84 14.84 6.09
C ASP A 82 -0.19 15.08 4.71
N ASP A 83 1.14 15.34 4.69
CA ASP A 83 1.88 15.49 3.43
C ASP A 83 1.83 14.21 2.59
N PHE A 84 1.96 13.03 3.21
CA PHE A 84 1.83 11.76 2.48
C PHE A 84 0.43 11.55 1.92
N SER A 85 -0.60 11.92 2.68
CA SER A 85 -2.00 11.86 2.21
C SER A 85 -2.20 12.75 0.98
N PHE A 86 -1.61 13.95 1.00
CA PHE A 86 -1.63 14.86 -0.12
C PHE A 86 -0.81 14.34 -1.31
N LEU A 87 0.40 13.82 -1.08
CA LEU A 87 1.25 13.20 -2.09
C LEU A 87 0.53 12.06 -2.82
N ILE A 88 -0.13 11.16 -2.10
CA ILE A 88 -0.90 10.06 -2.70
C ILE A 88 -2.04 10.63 -3.57
N SER A 89 -2.77 11.62 -3.07
CA SER A 89 -3.87 12.26 -3.80
C SER A 89 -3.39 12.92 -5.11
N VAL A 90 -2.30 13.69 -5.04
CA VAL A 90 -1.66 14.32 -6.21
C VAL A 90 -1.17 13.26 -7.20
N THR A 91 -0.54 12.19 -6.71
CA THR A 91 -0.04 11.10 -7.56
C THR A 91 -1.18 10.43 -8.33
N LYS A 92 -2.28 10.08 -7.64
CA LYS A 92 -3.47 9.49 -8.27
C LYS A 92 -4.13 10.44 -9.27
N SER A 93 -4.18 11.74 -8.95
CA SER A 93 -4.72 12.73 -9.89
C SER A 93 -3.83 12.91 -11.11
N ARG A 94 -2.50 12.84 -10.95
CA ARG A 94 -1.55 13.01 -12.05
C ARG A 94 -1.49 11.79 -12.95
N PHE A 95 -1.61 10.60 -12.38
CA PHE A 95 -1.50 9.32 -13.06
C PHE A 95 -2.73 8.44 -12.77
N PRO A 96 -3.92 8.80 -13.28
CA PRO A 96 -5.19 8.19 -12.86
C PRO A 96 -5.34 6.71 -13.24
N SER A 97 -4.60 6.23 -14.25
CA SER A 97 -4.60 4.83 -14.68
C SER A 97 -3.54 3.98 -13.96
N ALA A 98 -2.59 4.60 -13.25
CA ALA A 98 -1.45 3.91 -12.67
C ALA A 98 -1.78 3.31 -11.31
N SER A 99 -1.19 2.15 -11.02
CA SER A 99 -1.09 1.68 -9.64
C SER A 99 -0.09 2.52 -8.87
N VAL A 100 -0.39 2.88 -7.62
CA VAL A 100 0.53 3.64 -6.76
C VAL A 100 1.09 2.71 -5.67
N VAL A 101 2.41 2.72 -5.52
CA VAL A 101 3.16 1.98 -4.50
C VAL A 101 3.95 2.95 -3.64
N ILE A 102 3.71 2.94 -2.33
CA ILE A 102 4.48 3.70 -1.35
C ILE A 102 5.44 2.75 -0.63
N SER A 103 6.73 3.04 -0.69
CA SER A 103 7.77 2.30 0.00
C SER A 103 7.86 2.69 1.47
N SER A 104 8.04 1.72 2.35
CA SER A 104 8.44 1.97 3.73
C SER A 104 9.76 2.75 3.78
N ILE A 105 9.89 3.67 4.74
CA ILE A 105 11.14 4.36 5.01
C ILE A 105 12.13 3.34 5.62
N LEU A 106 13.36 3.29 5.11
CA LEU A 106 14.38 2.34 5.55
C LEU A 106 14.92 2.68 6.96
N PRO A 107 15.38 1.67 7.73
CA PRO A 107 15.99 1.87 9.05
C PRO A 107 17.10 2.92 9.06
N ARG A 108 17.21 3.62 10.19
CA ARG A 108 18.28 4.58 10.46
C ARG A 108 19.14 4.07 11.59
N PHE A 109 20.44 3.98 11.33
CA PHE A 109 21.45 3.48 12.25
C PHE A 109 22.34 4.58 12.81
N ASP A 110 22.11 5.82 12.36
CA ASP A 110 22.77 7.05 12.78
C ASP A 110 22.09 7.71 13.99
N SER A 111 20.79 7.46 14.18
CA SER A 111 19.99 8.03 15.26
C SER A 111 18.84 7.10 15.66
N GLU A 112 18.90 6.57 16.89
CA GLU A 112 17.82 5.75 17.45
C GLU A 112 16.50 6.54 17.53
N VAL A 113 16.59 7.83 17.84
CA VAL A 113 15.45 8.74 17.91
C VAL A 113 14.74 8.84 16.56
N TYR A 114 15.49 8.95 15.46
CA TYR A 114 14.92 8.98 14.12
C TYR A 114 14.42 7.61 13.67
N ASP A 115 15.06 6.51 14.09
CA ASP A 115 14.58 5.17 13.77
C ASP A 115 13.25 4.83 14.45
N ARG A 116 13.06 5.22 15.72
CA ARG A 116 11.78 5.08 16.41
C ARG A 116 10.67 5.84 15.69
N ARG A 117 10.93 7.10 15.33
CA ARG A 117 9.99 7.94 14.57
C ARG A 117 9.69 7.39 13.18
N ARG A 118 10.69 6.84 12.50
CA ARG A 118 10.53 6.12 11.23
C ARG A 118 9.60 4.93 11.41
N SER A 119 9.80 4.12 12.45
CA SER A 119 8.95 2.96 12.73
C SER A 119 7.50 3.36 12.95
N GLU A 120 7.27 4.37 13.78
CA GLU A 120 5.93 4.94 14.04
C GLU A 120 5.28 5.46 12.75
N LEU A 121 6.03 6.24 11.96
CA LEU A 121 5.55 6.76 10.68
C LEU A 121 5.22 5.64 9.70
N ASN A 122 6.05 4.60 9.57
CA ASN A 122 5.76 3.45 8.69
C ASN A 122 4.48 2.72 9.10
N SER A 123 4.22 2.56 10.41
CA SER A 123 2.95 1.99 10.90
C SER A 123 1.75 2.82 10.48
N HIS A 124 1.82 4.15 10.62
CA HIS A 124 0.75 5.03 10.15
C HIS A 124 0.61 5.06 8.63
N LEU A 125 1.72 4.99 7.88
CA LEU A 125 1.72 4.95 6.42
C LEU A 125 1.07 3.68 5.88
N LEU A 126 1.28 2.53 6.51
CA LEU A 126 0.60 1.29 6.15
C LEU A 126 -0.92 1.47 6.21
N HIS A 127 -1.44 2.03 7.31
CA HIS A 127 -2.87 2.30 7.47
C HIS A 127 -3.39 3.35 6.48
N LEU A 128 -2.62 4.42 6.23
CA LEU A 128 -2.97 5.44 5.25
C LEU A 128 -3.07 4.86 3.84
N CYS A 129 -2.10 4.07 3.42
CA CYS A 129 -2.08 3.43 2.10
C CYS A 129 -3.29 2.52 1.91
N SER A 130 -3.60 1.69 2.90
CA SER A 130 -4.79 0.83 2.92
C SER A 130 -6.07 1.65 2.75
N ARG A 131 -6.23 2.74 3.52
CA ARG A 131 -7.40 3.63 3.44
C ARG A 131 -7.55 4.34 2.09
N GLN A 132 -6.45 4.65 1.40
CA GLN A 132 -6.48 5.36 0.11
C GLN A 132 -6.43 4.44 -1.11
N GLY A 133 -6.43 3.12 -0.89
CA GLY A 133 -6.42 2.11 -1.94
C GLY A 133 -5.11 2.13 -2.75
N VAL A 134 -3.98 2.35 -2.08
CA VAL A 134 -2.64 2.24 -2.69
C VAL A 134 -1.82 1.19 -1.94
N PHE A 135 -0.81 0.63 -2.59
CA PHE A 135 -0.04 -0.45 -2.01
C PHE A 135 1.10 0.09 -1.14
N PHE A 136 1.24 -0.43 0.08
CA PHE A 136 2.39 -0.19 0.93
C PHE A 136 3.40 -1.33 0.77
N LEU A 137 4.60 -1.01 0.29
CA LEU A 137 5.69 -1.97 0.12
C LEU A 137 6.64 -1.85 1.31
N ASP A 138 6.62 -2.85 2.19
CA ASP A 138 7.62 -2.97 3.27
C ASP A 138 8.97 -3.45 2.72
N ASN A 139 9.79 -2.48 2.35
CA ASN A 139 11.18 -2.71 1.99
C ASN A 139 12.15 -2.66 3.18
N GLY A 140 11.67 -2.20 4.35
CA GLY A 140 12.49 -2.01 5.54
C GLY A 140 12.76 -3.29 6.32
N SER A 141 11.85 -4.27 6.32
CA SER A 141 11.99 -5.50 7.12
C SER A 141 13.23 -6.34 6.78
N ARG A 142 13.73 -6.26 5.54
CA ARG A 142 14.95 -6.95 5.08
C ARG A 142 16.22 -6.11 5.25
N ALA A 143 16.10 -4.83 5.57
CA ALA A 143 17.25 -3.96 5.74
C ALA A 143 18.02 -4.32 7.02
N ARG A 144 19.32 -4.55 6.89
CA ARG A 144 20.24 -4.86 8.00
C ARG A 144 21.34 -3.82 8.07
N ARG A 145 21.92 -3.57 9.25
CA ARG A 145 23.00 -2.57 9.40
C ARG A 145 24.17 -2.77 8.44
N ALA A 146 24.52 -4.01 8.11
CA ALA A 146 25.57 -4.34 7.15
C ALA A 146 25.29 -3.82 5.71
N MET A 147 24.05 -3.49 5.38
CA MET A 147 23.69 -2.86 4.10
C MET A 147 23.97 -1.35 4.08
N PHE A 148 24.21 -0.73 5.22
CA PHE A 148 24.38 0.71 5.33
C PHE A 148 25.85 1.10 5.27
N SER A 149 26.09 2.33 4.86
CA SER A 149 27.40 2.95 4.91
C SER A 149 27.79 3.23 6.36
N VAL A 150 29.02 3.69 6.57
CA VAL A 150 29.53 4.09 7.89
C VAL A 150 28.67 5.19 8.54
N ASP A 151 27.98 6.00 7.73
CA ASP A 151 27.09 7.05 8.23
C ASP A 151 25.79 6.52 8.84
N GLY A 152 25.45 5.23 8.67
CA GLY A 152 24.25 4.62 9.21
C GLY A 152 22.92 5.09 8.59
N LEU A 153 22.94 5.96 7.59
CA LEU A 153 21.74 6.49 6.91
C LEU A 153 21.67 6.01 5.47
N HIS A 154 22.76 6.17 4.72
CA HIS A 154 22.80 5.80 3.32
C HIS A 154 23.20 4.34 3.17
N LEU A 155 22.72 3.70 2.09
CA LEU A 155 23.14 2.36 1.74
C LEU A 155 24.61 2.36 1.28
N SER A 156 25.37 1.34 1.68
CA SER A 156 26.70 1.07 1.12
C SER A 156 26.59 0.62 -0.34
N ARG A 157 27.70 0.49 -1.07
CA ARG A 157 27.66 -0.06 -2.44
C ARG A 157 27.00 -1.45 -2.48
N ALA A 158 27.38 -2.34 -1.58
CA ALA A 158 26.78 -3.66 -1.46
C ALA A 158 25.29 -3.58 -1.06
N GLY A 159 24.95 -2.66 -0.16
CA GLY A 159 23.57 -2.39 0.23
C GLY A 159 22.69 -1.94 -0.94
N ASN A 160 23.18 -1.00 -1.75
CA ASN A 160 22.48 -0.52 -2.94
C ASN A 160 22.22 -1.65 -3.94
N ILE A 161 23.20 -2.53 -4.18
CA ILE A 161 23.03 -3.70 -5.06
C ILE A 161 21.94 -4.64 -4.53
N SER A 162 22.01 -4.99 -3.24
CA SER A 162 21.04 -5.90 -2.62
C SER A 162 19.63 -5.30 -2.59
N TYR A 163 19.53 -4.02 -2.25
CA TYR A 163 18.26 -3.28 -2.20
C TYR A 163 17.63 -3.18 -3.60
N ALA A 164 18.41 -2.82 -4.62
CA ALA A 164 17.91 -2.70 -5.99
C ALA A 164 17.39 -4.02 -6.56
N LYS A 165 18.07 -5.15 -6.29
CA LYS A 165 17.61 -6.49 -6.67
C LYS A 165 16.29 -6.86 -6.01
N TYR A 166 16.17 -6.58 -4.71
CA TYR A 166 14.94 -6.84 -3.97
C TYR A 166 13.78 -5.97 -4.45
N LEU A 167 14.04 -4.68 -4.69
CA LEU A 167 13.04 -3.74 -5.18
C LEU A 167 12.57 -4.12 -6.58
N SER A 168 13.49 -4.43 -7.51
CA SER A 168 13.11 -4.81 -8.87
C SER A 168 12.31 -6.11 -8.90
N PHE A 169 12.67 -7.09 -8.08
CA PHE A 169 11.88 -8.30 -7.88
C PHE A 169 10.47 -7.99 -7.37
N SER A 170 10.36 -7.18 -6.31
CA SER A 170 9.07 -6.86 -5.67
C SER A 170 8.13 -6.11 -6.61
N LEU A 171 8.63 -5.11 -7.34
CA LEU A 171 7.84 -4.34 -8.30
C LEU A 171 7.44 -5.17 -9.52
N SER A 172 8.35 -6.01 -10.04
CA SER A 172 8.02 -6.92 -11.15
C SER A 172 6.93 -7.91 -10.75
N HIS A 173 7.05 -8.47 -9.54
CA HIS A 173 6.06 -9.39 -9.01
C HIS A 173 4.69 -8.73 -8.82
N TYR A 174 4.66 -7.50 -8.27
CA TYR A 174 3.45 -6.71 -8.13
C TYR A 174 2.77 -6.46 -9.49
N LEU A 175 3.52 -6.01 -10.50
CA LEU A 175 2.98 -5.80 -11.85
C LEU A 175 2.40 -7.08 -12.46
N GLN A 176 3.06 -8.23 -12.28
CA GLN A 176 2.57 -9.51 -12.82
C GLN A 176 1.23 -9.92 -12.20
N LEU A 177 1.08 -9.76 -10.88
CA LEU A 177 -0.18 -10.06 -10.19
C LEU A 177 -1.31 -9.14 -10.67
N HIS A 178 -1.03 -7.84 -10.79
CA HIS A 178 -2.04 -6.87 -11.25
C HIS A 178 -2.40 -7.05 -12.74
N ARG A 179 -1.44 -7.39 -13.59
CA ARG A 179 -1.71 -7.72 -15.01
C ARG A 179 -2.62 -8.93 -15.18
N ARG A 180 -2.44 -9.99 -14.37
CA ARG A 180 -3.30 -11.17 -14.40
C ARG A 180 -4.75 -10.85 -14.01
N ASN A 181 -4.93 -9.99 -13.00
CA ASN A 181 -6.26 -9.52 -12.60
C ASN A 181 -6.92 -8.62 -13.66
N CYS A 182 -6.14 -7.84 -14.43
CA CYS A 182 -6.65 -7.06 -15.55
C CYS A 182 -6.98 -7.91 -16.79
N GLN A 183 -6.26 -9.02 -17.02
CA GLN A 183 -6.56 -9.96 -18.12
C GLN A 183 -7.80 -10.82 -17.84
N HIS A 184 -8.20 -11.01 -16.57
CA HIS A 184 -9.51 -11.57 -16.20
C HIS A 184 -10.65 -10.53 -16.20
N ARG A 185 -10.38 -9.28 -16.63
CA ARG A 185 -11.41 -8.25 -16.79
C ARG A 185 -12.03 -8.23 -18.19
N PHE A 186 -12.17 -9.40 -18.79
CA PHE A 186 -13.22 -9.71 -19.76
C PHE A 186 -13.90 -10.98 -19.28
N THR A 187 -15.23 -10.89 -19.08
CA THR A 187 -16.13 -11.91 -18.51
C THR A 187 -15.80 -12.36 -17.08
N LEU A 188 -16.46 -11.75 -16.09
CA LEU A 188 -17.28 -12.46 -15.10
C LEU A 188 -18.40 -11.53 -14.63
N ARG A 189 -19.60 -11.71 -15.21
CA ARG A 189 -20.85 -11.49 -14.47
C ARG A 189 -20.81 -12.49 -13.31
N GLY A 190 -20.87 -11.99 -12.09
CA GLY A 190 -21.12 -12.77 -10.88
C GLY A 190 -20.08 -13.84 -10.59
N GLU A 191 -19.17 -13.58 -9.66
CA GLU A 191 -18.87 -14.52 -8.58
C GLU A 191 -18.06 -13.83 -7.49
N GLU A 192 -18.29 -14.30 -6.27
CA GLU A 192 -17.98 -13.67 -5.00
C GLU A 192 -16.48 -13.71 -4.65
N TRP A 193 -16.04 -12.74 -3.86
CA TRP A 193 -14.75 -12.78 -3.18
C TRP A 193 -14.73 -13.93 -2.16
N PRO A 194 -13.73 -14.84 -2.16
CA PRO A 194 -13.57 -15.81 -1.10
C PRO A 194 -13.00 -15.09 0.14
N GLY A 195 -13.91 -14.53 0.93
CA GLY A 195 -13.64 -14.16 2.31
C GLY A 195 -13.57 -15.42 3.18
N LEU A 196 -12.59 -15.41 4.08
CA LEU A 196 -12.72 -15.85 5.48
C LEU A 196 -13.69 -17.01 5.71
N GLY A 197 -13.13 -18.21 5.85
CA GLY A 197 -13.83 -19.39 6.32
C GLY A 197 -14.61 -19.07 7.60
N THR A 198 -15.90 -19.35 7.52
CA THR A 198 -16.84 -19.46 8.63
C THR A 198 -16.51 -20.69 9.46
N ASP A 199 -16.47 -20.57 10.78
CA ASP A 199 -16.88 -21.65 11.67
C ASP A 199 -17.70 -21.05 12.82
N GLY A 200 -18.92 -21.55 13.01
CA GLY A 200 -19.70 -21.33 14.24
C GLY A 200 -21.12 -20.74 14.12
N GLY A 201 -21.86 -21.02 13.04
CA GLY A 201 -23.30 -20.75 13.00
C GLY A 201 -24.12 -21.91 13.60
N SER A 202 -24.73 -21.72 14.77
CA SER A 202 -25.91 -22.51 15.18
C SER A 202 -27.17 -21.67 14.91
N GLY A 203 -27.86 -22.02 13.83
CA GLY A 203 -29.05 -21.33 13.36
C GLY A 203 -30.30 -21.70 14.14
N ARG A 204 -31.15 -20.71 14.42
CA ARG A 204 -32.59 -20.91 14.61
C ARG A 204 -33.36 -20.18 13.51
N ARG A 205 -34.03 -20.99 12.68
CA ARG A 205 -34.93 -20.61 11.60
C ARG A 205 -36.16 -19.88 12.17
N THR A 206 -36.44 -18.68 11.65
CA THR A 206 -37.77 -18.06 11.71
C THR A 206 -38.66 -18.70 10.63
N ARG A 207 -39.77 -19.32 11.05
CA ARG A 207 -40.89 -19.66 10.17
C ARG A 207 -41.97 -18.60 10.33
N SER A 208 -42.38 -18.03 9.21
CA SER A 208 -43.62 -17.29 9.04
C SER A 208 -44.80 -18.25 9.01
N ILE A 209 -45.85 -17.98 9.79
CA ILE A 209 -47.21 -18.45 9.53
C ILE A 209 -48.16 -17.30 9.86
N GLN A 210 -48.99 -16.97 8.89
CA GLN A 210 -50.07 -15.99 8.95
C GLN A 210 -51.41 -16.74 9.13
N GLU A 211 -52.26 -16.17 9.99
CA GLU A 211 -53.72 -16.16 9.95
C GLU A 211 -54.62 -17.29 10.50
N ARG A 212 -55.65 -16.80 11.21
CA ARG A 212 -57.02 -17.32 11.49
C ARG A 212 -57.15 -18.39 12.58
N SER A 213 -58.15 -18.40 13.46
CA SER A 213 -59.26 -17.50 13.82
C SER A 213 -60.09 -18.21 14.92
N ARG A 214 -60.78 -17.46 15.79
CA ARG A 214 -61.95 -17.87 16.64
C ARG A 214 -61.60 -18.88 17.77
N SER A 215 -62.23 -18.91 18.95
CA SER A 215 -63.40 -18.26 19.54
C SER A 215 -63.51 -18.68 21.02
N GLN A 216 -64.05 -17.77 21.85
CA GLN A 216 -64.99 -18.01 22.96
C GLN A 216 -64.59 -18.77 24.24
N GLY A 217 -65.02 -18.14 25.36
CA GLY A 217 -65.44 -18.76 26.62
C GLY A 217 -64.32 -18.91 27.65
N SER A 218 -64.50 -18.80 28.95
CA SER A 218 -65.64 -18.43 29.80
C SER A 218 -65.09 -18.52 31.24
N THR A 219 -65.47 -17.57 32.10
CA THR A 219 -65.70 -17.71 33.56
C THR A 219 -64.60 -18.16 34.54
N ARG A 220 -64.38 -17.28 35.54
CA ARG A 220 -64.34 -17.52 37.03
C ARG A 220 -63.18 -18.41 37.56
N ASP A 221 -62.57 -18.24 38.73
CA ASP A 221 -62.95 -17.81 40.09
C ASP A 221 -61.66 -17.35 40.85
N ARG A 222 -61.69 -16.23 41.60
CA ARG A 222 -61.71 -16.09 43.09
C ARG A 222 -60.60 -16.76 43.94
N TRP A 223 -59.95 -15.89 44.75
CA TRP A 223 -59.49 -16.04 46.15
C TRP A 223 -58.36 -17.07 46.38
N SER A 224 -57.41 -16.99 47.32
CA SER A 224 -57.07 -16.20 48.52
C SER A 224 -55.64 -16.66 48.87
N GLY A 225 -54.70 -15.82 49.30
CA GLY A 225 -54.47 -15.51 50.72
C GLY A 225 -53.30 -16.32 51.33
N LEU A 226 -52.50 -15.63 52.15
CA LEU A 226 -51.56 -16.12 53.18
C LEU A 226 -50.24 -16.75 52.65
N GLY A 227 -49.05 -16.34 53.08
CA GLY A 227 -48.62 -15.36 54.09
C GLY A 227 -47.11 -15.17 54.00
#